data_AF-A0A352WXI4-F1
#
_entry.id   AF-A0A352WXI4-F1
#
_cell.length_a   1.000
_cell.length_b   1.000
_cell.length_c   1.000
_cell.angle_alpha   90.00
_cell.angle_beta   90.00
_cell.angle_gamma   90.00
#
_symmetry.space_group_name_H-M   'P 1'
#
loop_
_entity.id
_entity.type
_entity.pdbx_description
1 polymer ?
#
loop_
_entity_poly.entity_id
_entity_poly.type
_entity_poly.pdbx_seq_one_letter_code
_entity_poly.pdbx_strand_id
1 'polypeptide(L)'
;RRGSIVFETLIQYCIDIGIEVVTVYAFSTENWRRPKEEVDGIMQLLVENLRKWLDDDRENNMRMRFIGDLSLFSDETHTLIDEV
;
A
#
# COMPACT_ATOMS: atom_id res chain seq x y z
N ARG A 1 3.82 -8.44 -7.42
CA ARG A 1 5.18 -8.67 -6.86
C ARG A 1 6.25 -7.70 -7.38
N ARG A 2 6.58 -7.63 -8.69
CA ARG A 2 7.58 -6.66 -9.20
C ARG A 2 7.29 -5.19 -8.83
N GLY A 3 6.02 -4.78 -8.88
CA GLY A 3 5.61 -3.43 -8.48
C GLY A 3 5.94 -3.08 -7.03
N SER A 4 5.78 -4.02 -6.09
CA SER A 4 6.10 -3.80 -4.67
C SER A 4 7.60 -3.58 -4.45
N ILE A 5 8.44 -4.35 -5.14
CA ILE A 5 9.90 -4.21 -5.06
C ILE A 5 10.34 -2.82 -5.57
N VAL A 6 9.73 -2.36 -6.67
CA VAL A 6 10.00 -1.02 -7.21
C VAL A 6 9.54 0.06 -6.24
N PHE A 7 8.37 -0.11 -5.61
CA PHE A 7 7.88 0.79 -4.58
C PHE A 7 8.84 0.88 -3.39
N GLU A 8 9.25 -0.25 -2.80
CA GLU A 8 10.19 -0.29 -1.67
C GLU A 8 11.52 0.40 -2.03
N THR A 9 12.06 0.10 -3.21
CA THR A 9 13.30 0.74 -3.71
C THR A 9 13.15 2.25 -3.87
N LEU A 10 12.01 2.70 -4.41
CA LEU A 10 11.72 4.12 -4.60
C LEU A 10 11.59 4.85 -3.25
N ILE A 11 10.88 4.26 -2.29
CA ILE A 11 10.66 4.85 -0.97
C ILE A 11 11.99 4.97 -0.23
N GLN A 12 12.83 3.93 -0.25
CA GLN A 12 14.17 4.00 0.34
C GLN A 12 15.01 5.12 -0.29
N TYR A 13 15.00 5.22 -1.63
CA TYR A 13 15.71 6.29 -2.32
C TYR A 13 15.19 7.68 -1.91
N CYS A 14 13.87 7.85 -1.80
CA CYS A 14 13.25 9.10 -1.33
C CYS A 14 13.70 9.46 0.08
N ILE A 15 13.79 8.49 1.00
CA ILE A 15 14.31 8.68 2.36
C ILE A 15 15.77 9.17 2.28
N ASP A 16 16.61 8.49 1.49
CA ASP A 16 18.05 8.79 1.39
C ASP A 16 18.33 10.22 0.89
N ILE A 17 17.46 10.77 0.03
CA ILE A 17 17.60 12.14 -0.51
C ILE A 17 16.77 13.19 0.25
N GLY A 18 16.08 12.81 1.32
CA GLY A 18 15.31 13.73 2.17
C GLY A 18 13.96 14.17 1.59
N ILE A 19 13.31 13.35 0.76
CA ILE A 19 11.91 13.59 0.35
C ILE A 19 10.98 13.22 1.49
N GLU A 20 10.24 14.21 1.99
CA GLU A 20 9.36 14.04 3.15
C GLU A 20 8.01 13.41 2.82
N VAL A 21 7.51 13.60 1.58
CA VAL A 21 6.17 13.14 1.18
C VAL A 21 6.20 12.53 -0.20
N VAL A 22 5.74 11.28 -0.29
CA VAL A 22 5.50 10.56 -1.54
C VAL A 22 4.04 10.13 -1.57
N THR A 23 3.33 10.45 -2.65
CA THR A 23 1.97 9.94 -2.89
C THR A 23 2.00 9.00 -4.08
N VAL A 24 1.57 7.76 -3.88
CA VAL A 24 1.56 6.73 -4.92
C VAL A 24 0.13 6.39 -5.31
N TYR A 25 -0.14 6.42 -6.60
CA TYR A 25 -1.44 6.02 -7.13
C TYR A 25 -1.49 4.51 -7.35
N ALA A 26 -1.88 3.80 -6.29
CA ALA A 26 -1.86 2.34 -6.26
C ALA A 26 -3.11 1.68 -6.86
N PHE A 27 -4.29 2.31 -6.71
CA PHE A 27 -5.56 1.73 -7.15
C PHE A 27 -6.59 2.83 -7.46
N SER A 28 -7.29 2.72 -8.60
CA SER A 28 -8.31 3.68 -9.03
C SER A 28 -9.73 3.18 -8.81
N THR A 29 -10.69 4.10 -8.80
CA THR A 29 -12.13 3.77 -8.77
C THR A 29 -12.56 2.91 -9.97
N GLU A 30 -11.90 3.06 -11.11
CA GLU A 30 -12.17 2.29 -12.33
C GLU A 30 -11.63 0.87 -12.23
N ASN A 31 -10.64 0.60 -11.36
CA ASN A 31 -10.09 -0.74 -11.20
C ASN A 31 -11.11 -1.71 -10.57
N TRP A 32 -12.11 -1.21 -9.83
CA TRP A 32 -13.25 -2.00 -9.36
C TRP A 32 -14.13 -2.56 -10.48
N ARG A 33 -14.03 -2.04 -11.71
CA ARG A 33 -14.78 -2.54 -12.87
C ARG A 33 -14.11 -3.75 -13.55
N ARG A 34 -12.91 -4.13 -13.11
CA ARG A 34 -12.19 -5.30 -13.64
C ARG A 34 -12.82 -6.60 -13.13
N PRO A 35 -12.49 -7.76 -13.74
CA PRO A 35 -12.98 -9.05 -13.25
C PRO A 35 -12.65 -9.25 -11.77
N LYS A 36 -13.62 -9.79 -11.01
CA LYS A 36 -13.51 -9.95 -9.55
C LYS A 36 -12.23 -10.68 -9.13
N GLU A 37 -11.87 -11.75 -9.83
CA GLU A 37 -10.67 -12.54 -9.55
C GLU A 37 -9.38 -11.72 -9.67
N GLU A 38 -9.31 -10.78 -10.61
CA GLU A 38 -8.17 -9.88 -10.76
C GLU A 38 -8.11 -8.88 -9.60
N VAL A 39 -9.26 -8.29 -9.25
CA VAL A 39 -9.37 -7.35 -8.12
C VAL A 39 -8.97 -8.04 -6.82
N ASP A 40 -9.51 -9.23 -6.56
CA ASP A 40 -9.22 -10.01 -5.37
C ASP A 40 -7.72 -10.34 -5.28
N GLY A 41 -7.08 -10.68 -6.39
CA GLY A 41 -5.63 -10.91 -6.44
C GLY A 41 -4.78 -9.66 -6.16
N ILE A 42 -5.21 -8.48 -6.63
CA ILE A 42 -4.56 -7.21 -6.32
C ILE A 42 -4.72 -6.87 -4.84
N MET A 43 -5.91 -7.06 -4.27
CA MET A 43 -6.20 -6.79 -2.87
C MET A 43 -5.41 -7.73 -1.95
N GLN A 44 -5.30 -9.02 -2.29
CA GLN A 44 -4.47 -9.95 -1.53
C GLN A 44 -3.01 -9.51 -1.52
N LEU A 45 -2.47 -9.08 -2.66
CA LEU A 45 -1.11 -8.54 -2.73
C LEU A 45 -0.94 -7.27 -1.89
N LEU A 46 -1.94 -6.39 -1.84
CA LEU A 46 -1.91 -5.21 -0.98
C LEU A 46 -1.82 -5.59 0.51
N VAL A 47 -2.68 -6.50 0.96
CA VAL A 47 -2.71 -7.01 2.35
C VAL A 47 -1.37 -7.66 2.73
N GLU A 48 -0.82 -8.50 1.86
CA GLU A 48 0.49 -9.14 2.08
C GLU A 48 1.62 -8.11 2.25
N ASN A 49 1.65 -7.05 1.42
CA ASN A 49 2.68 -6.02 1.51
C ASN A 49 2.48 -5.11 2.73
N LEU A 50 1.24 -4.77 3.09
CA LEU A 50 0.96 -3.95 4.26
C LEU A 50 1.43 -4.60 5.55
N ARG A 51 1.17 -5.90 5.71
CA ARG A 51 1.68 -6.68 6.85
C ARG A 51 3.20 -6.62 6.94
N LYS A 52 3.89 -6.81 5.80
CA LYS A 52 5.35 -6.72 5.74
C LYS A 52 5.84 -5.33 6.12
N TRP A 53 5.23 -4.28 5.58
CA TRP A 53 5.65 -2.91 5.86
C TRP A 53 5.38 -2.50 7.31
N LEU A 54 4.29 -2.96 7.93
CA LEU A 54 4.03 -2.78 9.36
C LEU A 54 5.11 -3.39 10.25
N ASP A 55 5.61 -4.57 9.88
CA ASP A 55 6.71 -5.22 10.58
C ASP A 55 8.03 -4.42 10.43
N ASP A 56 8.27 -3.85 9.24
CA ASP A 56 9.47 -3.06 8.89
C ASP A 56 9.42 -1.59 9.38
N ASP A 57 8.22 -1.03 9.66
CA ASP A 57 7.98 0.39 9.93
C ASP A 57 8.74 0.90 11.18
N ARG A 58 9.01 0.01 12.13
CA ARG A 58 9.78 0.32 13.34
C ARG A 58 11.21 0.76 13.07
N GLU A 59 11.82 0.36 11.95
CA GLU A 59 13.22 0.68 11.64
C GLU A 59 13.38 1.99 10.86
N ASN A 60 12.39 2.40 10.07
CA ASN A 60 12.57 3.47 9.07
C ASN A 60 11.86 4.80 9.38
N ASN A 61 11.15 4.92 10.51
CA ASN A 61 10.43 6.13 10.92
C ASN A 61 9.55 6.71 9.81
N MET A 62 8.97 5.82 9.00
CA MET A 62 8.04 6.17 7.93
C MET A 62 6.64 6.34 8.54
N ARG A 63 5.78 7.10 7.85
CA ARG A 63 4.36 7.13 8.19
C ARG A 63 3.55 6.93 6.92
N MET A 64 2.76 5.87 6.89
CA MET A 64 1.85 5.61 5.77
C MET A 64 0.49 6.25 6.03
N ARG A 65 -0.18 6.68 4.96
CA ARG A 65 -1.57 7.15 5.01
C ARG A 65 -2.31 6.73 3.75
N PHE A 66 -3.55 6.32 3.93
CA PHE A 66 -4.43 5.96 2.83
C PHE A 66 -5.34 7.13 2.44
N ILE A 67 -5.49 7.34 1.13
CA ILE A 67 -6.31 8.43 0.57
C ILE A 67 -7.27 7.80 -0.44
N GLY A 68 -8.57 8.04 -0.27
CA GLY A 68 -9.60 7.56 -1.19
C GLY A 68 -10.86 7.09 -0.47
N ASP A 69 -11.74 6.43 -1.22
CA ASP A 69 -12.89 5.73 -0.66
C ASP A 69 -12.45 4.35 -0.16
N LEU A 70 -12.34 4.24 1.17
CA LEU A 70 -11.89 3.01 1.80
C LEU A 70 -13.03 2.01 2.01
N SER A 71 -14.30 2.41 1.86
CA SER A 71 -15.47 1.55 2.15
C SER A 71 -15.58 0.30 1.29
N LEU A 72 -14.79 0.23 0.22
CA LEU A 72 -14.73 -0.87 -0.73
C LEU A 72 -13.72 -1.95 -0.32
N PHE A 73 -12.90 -1.70 0.70
CA PHE A 73 -11.97 -2.69 1.23
C PHE A 73 -12.66 -3.67 2.20
N SER A 74 -12.04 -4.84 2.38
CA SER A 74 -12.50 -5.79 3.39
C SER A 74 -12.21 -5.29 4.81
N ASP A 75 -12.95 -5.80 5.81
CA ASP A 75 -12.72 -5.50 7.23
C ASP A 75 -11.28 -5.80 7.68
N GLU A 76 -10.67 -6.86 7.14
CA GLU A 76 -9.26 -7.19 7.37
C GLU A 76 -8.33 -6.09 6.87
N THR A 77 -8.57 -5.59 5.66
CA THR A 77 -7.75 -4.54 5.06
C THR A 77 -7.92 -3.23 5.82
N HIS A 78 -9.15 -2.91 6.26
CA HIS A 78 -9.41 -1.76 7.13
C HIS A 78 -8.61 -1.82 8.43
N THR A 79 -8.60 -2.99 9.08
CA THR A 79 -7.84 -3.18 10.33
C THR A 79 -6.35 -2.90 10.11
N LEU A 80 -5.78 -3.40 9.01
CA LEU A 80 -4.37 -3.16 8.67
C LEU A 80 -4.09 -1.69 8.33
N ILE A 81 -5.01 -1.01 7.64
CA ILE A 81 -4.89 0.41 7.32
C ILE A 81 -4.92 1.28 8.59
N ASP A 82 -5.66 0.87 9.62
CA ASP A 82 -5.74 1.60 10.89
C ASP A 82 -4.50 1.37 11.78
N GLU A 83 -3.71 0.31 11.51
CA GLU A 83 -2.50 -0.04 12.26
C GLU A 83 -1.23 0.64 11.73
N VAL A 84 -1.22 1.11 10.48
CA VAL A 84 -0.11 1.87 9.85
C VAL A 84 -0.17 3.37 10.15
#